data_AF-A0A820BH08-F1
#
_entry.id   AF-A0A820BH08-F1
#
_cell.length_a   1.000
_cell.length_b   1.000
_cell.length_c   1.000
_cell.angle_alpha   90.00
_cell.angle_beta   90.00
_cell.angle_gamma   90.00
#
_symmetry.space_group_name_H-M   'P 1'
#
loop_
_entity.id
_entity.type
_entity.pdbx_description
1 polymer ?
#
loop_
_entity_poly.entity_id
_entity_poly.type
_entity_poly.pdbx_seq_one_letter_code
_entity_poly.pdbx_strand_id
1 'polypeptide(L)'
;MSTNNTTPITDDSKANSVKFAVLLAFQISSIITSSIIVIYIVVTPAFRSKEQNHSTCVLLSFNFLQLISDIPSAIHFFHLNIVQPATSVHCILWTWLDFTLNTSSVQLMAWISIERHLFIFSWNLTRRMSRLQRWFIHFAPLIICSVWCPIFYFFTIIVSPMCVNTWVFYRPLCGLPCYLATNWGYYDLIFNIIMPVSFIFIANVALVIRVVKQKLSRVRPTRVDWRRQRKMTFQLARNDLF
;
A
#
# COMPACT_ATOMS: atom_id res chain seq x y z
N MET A 1 34.40 39.11 -1.51
CA MET A 1 34.24 39.38 -0.07
C MET A 1 33.24 38.34 0.44
N SER A 2 33.75 37.21 0.92
CA SER A 2 32.96 36.02 1.22
C SER A 2 32.71 35.98 2.72
N THR A 3 31.50 36.33 3.16
CA THR A 3 31.10 36.24 4.56
C THR A 3 30.93 34.76 4.93
N ASN A 4 31.92 34.21 5.63
CA ASN A 4 31.85 32.90 6.27
C ASN A 4 30.76 32.91 7.36
N ASN A 5 29.54 32.56 7.00
CA ASN A 5 28.47 32.27 7.94
C ASN A 5 28.67 30.85 8.50
N THR A 6 29.49 30.74 9.54
CA THR A 6 29.60 29.54 10.37
C THR A 6 28.58 29.57 11.50
N THR A 7 27.36 29.08 11.24
CA THR A 7 26.37 28.61 12.23
C THR A 7 25.48 27.53 11.56
N PRO A 8 24.92 26.52 12.25
CA PRO A 8 25.26 25.86 13.51
C PRO A 8 25.26 24.31 13.37
N ILE A 9 26.43 23.66 13.34
CA ILE A 9 26.55 22.19 13.24
C ILE A 9 25.83 21.45 14.39
N THR A 10 25.58 22.13 15.51
CA THR A 10 25.00 21.55 16.73
C THR A 10 23.49 21.32 16.67
N ASP A 11 22.75 22.11 15.87
CA ASP A 11 21.28 22.04 15.87
C ASP A 11 20.77 20.83 15.06
N ASP A 12 21.45 20.51 13.96
CA ASP A 12 21.12 19.34 13.12
C ASP A 12 21.36 18.01 13.86
N SER A 13 22.39 17.95 14.71
CA SER A 13 22.73 16.73 15.46
C SER A 13 21.63 16.33 16.46
N LYS A 14 21.03 17.30 17.16
CA LYS A 14 19.93 17.03 18.11
C LYS A 14 18.68 16.59 17.37
N ALA A 15 18.33 17.25 16.27
CA ALA A 15 17.19 16.90 15.45
C ALA A 15 17.29 15.47 14.90
N ASN A 16 18.47 15.07 14.41
CA ASN A 16 18.68 13.73 13.86
C ASN A 16 18.63 12.64 14.95
N SER A 17 19.13 12.94 16.16
CA SER A 17 19.02 12.03 17.31
C SER A 17 17.56 11.76 17.70
N VAL A 18 16.72 12.81 17.71
CA VAL A 18 15.28 12.67 17.99
C VAL A 18 14.58 11.87 16.88
N LYS A 19 14.85 12.18 15.60
CA LYS A 19 14.31 11.42 14.45
C LYS A 19 14.69 9.94 14.54
N PHE A 20 15.95 9.65 14.84
CA PHE A 20 16.45 8.29 15.01
C PHE A 20 15.70 7.55 16.12
N ALA A 21 15.60 8.14 17.32
CA ALA A 21 14.93 7.49 18.46
C ALA A 21 13.45 7.22 18.19
N VAL A 22 12.74 8.19 17.59
CA VAL A 22 11.32 8.07 17.24
C VAL A 22 11.12 6.99 16.18
N LEU A 23 11.89 7.04 15.08
CA LEU A 23 11.79 6.06 14.00
C LEU A 23 12.12 4.65 14.51
N LEU A 24 13.14 4.48 15.34
CA LEU A 24 13.52 3.19 15.90
C LEU A 24 12.41 2.59 16.79
N ALA A 25 11.80 3.41 17.66
CA ALA A 25 10.72 2.95 18.52
C ALA A 25 9.49 2.50 17.71
N PHE A 26 9.08 3.29 16.71
CA PHE A 26 7.99 2.91 15.82
C PHE A 26 8.32 1.72 14.95
N GLN A 27 9.57 1.61 14.49
CA GLN A 27 10.03 0.50 13.66
C GLN A 27 9.94 -0.84 14.39
N ILE A 28 10.42 -0.92 15.63
CA ILE A 28 10.36 -2.15 16.43
C ILE A 28 8.90 -2.57 16.64
N SER A 29 8.03 -1.62 17.02
CA SER A 29 6.59 -1.88 17.20
C SER A 29 5.92 -2.35 15.90
N SER A 30 6.26 -1.70 14.78
CA SER A 30 5.75 -2.05 13.45
C SER A 30 6.19 -3.46 13.02
N ILE A 31 7.46 -3.83 13.23
CA ILE A 31 7.96 -5.17 12.89
C ILE A 31 7.25 -6.24 13.70
N ILE A 32 7.09 -6.03 15.01
CA ILE A 32 6.41 -6.99 15.90
C ILE A 32 4.95 -7.16 15.45
N THR A 33 4.22 -6.06 15.27
CA THR A 33 2.80 -6.10 14.89
C THR A 33 2.61 -6.71 13.50
N SER A 34 3.43 -6.33 12.52
CA SER A 34 3.39 -6.89 11.16
C SER A 34 3.71 -8.39 11.16
N SER A 35 4.73 -8.82 11.92
CA SER A 35 5.06 -10.24 12.05
C SER A 35 3.92 -11.06 12.65
N ILE A 36 3.25 -10.54 13.69
CA ILE A 36 2.08 -11.19 14.30
C ILE A 36 0.95 -11.33 13.26
N ILE A 37 0.67 -10.29 12.49
CA ILE A 37 -0.38 -10.30 11.46
C ILE A 37 -0.04 -11.34 10.37
N VAL A 38 1.20 -11.36 9.87
CA VAL A 38 1.63 -12.32 8.85
C VAL A 38 1.54 -13.76 9.38
N ILE A 39 2.05 -14.02 10.58
CA ILE A 39 1.95 -15.36 11.22
C ILE A 39 0.49 -15.76 11.38
N TYR A 40 -0.37 -14.86 11.86
CA TYR A 40 -1.80 -15.12 12.03
C TYR A 40 -2.49 -15.51 10.72
N ILE A 41 -2.21 -14.79 9.63
CA ILE A 41 -2.78 -15.08 8.30
C ILE A 41 -2.27 -16.42 7.75
N VAL A 42 -0.99 -16.73 7.93
CA VAL A 42 -0.39 -17.99 7.47
C VAL A 42 -0.95 -19.18 8.25
N VAL A 43 -1.06 -19.07 9.58
CA VAL A 43 -1.53 -20.14 10.46
C VAL A 43 -3.03 -20.38 10.28
N THR A 44 -3.84 -19.34 10.08
CA THR A 44 -5.31 -19.47 10.10
C THR A 44 -5.86 -19.83 8.71
N PRO A 45 -6.27 -21.08 8.44
CA PRO A 45 -6.76 -21.50 7.12
C PRO A 45 -8.07 -20.80 6.71
N ALA A 46 -8.91 -20.44 7.68
CA ALA A 46 -10.16 -19.73 7.43
C ALA A 46 -9.95 -18.33 6.82
N PHE A 47 -8.80 -17.70 7.06
CA PHE A 47 -8.43 -16.46 6.39
C PHE A 47 -7.95 -16.73 4.96
N ARG A 48 -7.16 -17.78 4.73
CA ARG A 48 -6.65 -18.12 3.40
C ARG A 48 -7.73 -18.55 2.42
N SER A 49 -8.87 -19.05 2.89
CA SER A 49 -9.93 -19.54 1.98
C SER A 49 -10.74 -18.42 1.29
N LYS A 50 -10.62 -17.16 1.72
CA LYS A 50 -11.36 -16.03 1.13
C LYS A 50 -10.50 -15.31 0.10
N GLU A 51 -10.99 -15.23 -1.14
CA GLU A 51 -10.28 -14.58 -2.27
C GLU A 51 -9.79 -13.17 -1.91
N GLN A 52 -10.62 -12.36 -1.25
CA GLN A 52 -10.29 -10.99 -0.82
C GLN A 52 -9.03 -10.91 0.06
N ASN A 53 -8.75 -11.96 0.83
CA ASN A 53 -7.62 -11.97 1.74
C ASN A 53 -6.29 -12.23 1.00
N HIS A 54 -6.31 -12.80 -0.20
CA HIS A 54 -5.09 -13.00 -0.99
C HIS A 54 -4.45 -11.67 -1.38
N SER A 55 -5.24 -10.74 -1.91
CA SER A 55 -4.74 -9.40 -2.30
C SER A 55 -4.16 -8.65 -1.09
N THR A 56 -4.84 -8.71 0.06
CA THR A 56 -4.33 -8.14 1.31
C THR A 56 -3.04 -8.83 1.78
N CYS A 57 -2.92 -10.15 1.62
CA CYS A 57 -1.71 -10.88 1.97
C CYS A 57 -0.52 -10.47 1.10
N VAL A 58 -0.72 -10.29 -0.21
CA VAL A 58 0.33 -9.79 -1.12
C VAL A 58 0.76 -8.38 -0.71
N LEU A 59 -0.20 -7.48 -0.50
CA LEU A 59 0.09 -6.11 -0.04
C LEU A 59 0.86 -6.10 1.28
N LEU A 60 0.45 -6.91 2.26
CA LEU A 60 1.15 -7.03 3.55
C LEU A 60 2.57 -7.56 3.38
N SER A 61 2.78 -8.48 2.45
CA SER A 61 4.11 -9.02 2.15
C SER A 61 5.05 -7.93 1.60
N PHE A 62 4.57 -7.10 0.67
CA PHE A 62 5.33 -5.96 0.14
C PHE A 62 5.65 -4.93 1.23
N ASN A 63 4.67 -4.56 2.06
CA ASN A 63 4.89 -3.65 3.18
C ASN A 63 5.88 -4.22 4.20
N PHE A 64 5.83 -5.52 4.48
CA PHE A 64 6.77 -6.18 5.39
C PHE A 64 8.20 -6.18 4.82
N LEU A 65 8.37 -6.45 3.52
CA LEU A 65 9.66 -6.34 2.87
C LEU A 65 10.19 -4.90 2.96
N GLN A 66 9.37 -3.90 2.65
CA GLN A 66 9.74 -2.49 2.75
C GLN A 66 10.16 -2.13 4.18
N LEU A 67 9.40 -2.61 5.16
CA LEU A 67 9.69 -2.40 6.57
C LEU A 67 11.06 -2.97 6.96
N ILE A 68 11.43 -4.16 6.48
CA ILE A 68 12.71 -4.79 6.82
C ILE A 68 13.89 -4.21 6.05
N SER A 69 13.70 -3.80 4.79
CA SER A 69 14.81 -3.37 3.95
C SER A 69 15.06 -1.86 3.97
N ASP A 70 13.99 -1.06 3.88
CA ASP A 70 14.10 0.37 3.61
C ASP A 70 14.30 1.17 4.91
N ILE A 71 13.44 0.92 5.90
CA ILE A 71 13.44 1.70 7.15
C ILE A 71 14.76 1.55 7.95
N PRO A 72 15.37 0.36 8.10
CA PRO A 72 16.64 0.24 8.81
C PRO A 72 17.77 1.03 8.15
N SER A 73 17.80 1.06 6.82
CA SER A 73 18.79 1.82 6.05
C SER A 73 18.61 3.33 6.26
N ALA A 74 17.36 3.82 6.30
CA ALA A 74 17.05 5.20 6.63
C ALA A 74 17.39 5.56 8.08
N ILE A 75 17.07 4.69 9.05
CA ILE A 75 17.41 4.87 10.47
C ILE A 75 18.93 4.96 10.65
N HIS A 76 19.67 4.06 10.00
CA HIS A 76 21.13 4.06 10.05
C HIS A 76 21.72 5.36 9.48
N PHE A 77 21.14 5.88 8.40
CA PHE A 77 21.51 7.20 7.86
C PHE A 77 21.28 8.32 8.88
N PHE A 78 20.16 8.35 9.61
CA PHE A 78 19.93 9.38 10.64
C PHE A 78 20.91 9.31 11.82
N HIS A 79 21.49 8.14 12.09
CA HIS A 79 22.50 7.97 13.13
C HIS A 79 23.89 8.48 12.68
N LEU A 80 24.33 8.12 11.47
CA LEU A 80 25.69 8.41 11.00
C LEU A 80 25.81 9.62 10.06
N ASN A 81 24.70 10.15 9.56
CA ASN A 81 24.63 11.16 8.49
C ASN A 81 25.33 10.75 7.18
N ILE A 82 25.56 9.46 7.00
CA ILE A 82 26.16 8.88 5.80
C ILE A 82 25.54 7.50 5.53
N VAL A 83 25.30 7.19 4.26
CA VAL A 83 24.83 5.87 3.84
C VAL A 83 25.97 4.86 3.99
N GLN A 84 25.72 3.74 4.65
CA GLN A 84 26.66 2.63 4.76
C GLN A 84 26.03 1.31 4.27
N PRO A 85 26.72 0.55 3.41
CA PRO A 85 28.03 0.85 2.83
C PRO A 85 27.95 1.97 1.79
N ALA A 86 28.94 2.88 1.78
CA ALA A 86 29.03 4.00 0.85
C ALA A 86 29.50 3.53 -0.55
N THR A 87 28.72 2.66 -1.15
CA THR A 87 29.00 2.04 -2.45
C THR A 87 27.85 2.31 -3.41
N SER A 88 28.17 2.58 -4.67
CA SER A 88 27.17 2.82 -5.70
C SER A 88 26.23 1.63 -5.89
N VAL A 89 26.74 0.41 -5.73
CA VAL A 89 25.94 -0.82 -5.86
C VAL A 89 24.85 -0.89 -4.78
N HIS A 90 25.19 -0.57 -3.53
CA HIS A 90 24.21 -0.54 -2.45
C HIS A 90 23.14 0.52 -2.70
N CYS A 91 23.53 1.72 -3.14
CA CYS A 91 22.58 2.78 -3.49
C CYS A 91 21.65 2.37 -4.65
N ILE A 92 22.18 1.80 -5.73
CA ILE A 92 21.38 1.32 -6.87
C ILE A 92 20.35 0.29 -6.40
N LEU A 93 20.78 -0.71 -5.64
CA LEU A 93 19.89 -1.76 -5.15
C LEU A 93 18.85 -1.24 -4.16
N TRP A 94 19.26 -0.36 -3.25
CA TRP A 94 18.36 0.23 -2.26
C TRP A 94 17.32 1.12 -2.93
N THR A 95 17.71 2.05 -3.81
CA THR A 95 16.78 2.90 -4.56
C THR A 95 15.86 2.06 -5.45
N TRP A 96 16.37 1.03 -6.14
CA TRP A 96 15.53 0.14 -6.93
C TRP A 96 14.47 -0.59 -6.08
N LEU A 97 14.89 -1.11 -4.92
CA LEU A 97 14.01 -1.84 -4.01
C LEU A 97 12.96 -0.91 -3.39
N ASP A 98 13.34 0.28 -2.94
CA ASP A 98 12.45 1.29 -2.37
C ASP A 98 11.36 1.71 -3.37
N PHE A 99 11.76 2.16 -4.56
CA PHE A 99 10.81 2.57 -5.60
C PHE A 99 9.89 1.42 -6.02
N THR A 100 10.44 0.20 -6.16
CA THR A 100 9.65 -0.98 -6.52
C THR A 100 8.61 -1.30 -5.46
N LEU A 101 9.02 -1.43 -4.19
CA LEU A 101 8.12 -1.84 -3.12
C LEU A 101 7.06 -0.79 -2.81
N ASN A 102 7.45 0.48 -2.77
CA ASN A 102 6.56 1.60 -2.49
C ASN A 102 5.49 1.74 -3.59
N THR A 103 5.93 1.82 -4.85
CA THR A 103 5.00 1.98 -5.98
C THR A 103 4.12 0.74 -6.19
N SER A 104 4.66 -0.48 -6.07
CA SER A 104 3.84 -1.70 -6.11
C SER A 104 2.79 -1.69 -5.01
N SER A 105 3.12 -1.23 -3.80
CA SER A 105 2.15 -1.15 -2.69
C SER A 105 1.01 -0.18 -3.00
N VAL A 106 1.31 0.99 -3.60
CA VAL A 106 0.29 1.95 -4.03
C VAL A 106 -0.60 1.35 -5.13
N GLN A 107 -0.02 0.70 -6.14
CA GLN A 107 -0.80 0.06 -7.21
C GLN A 107 -1.67 -1.09 -6.70
N LEU A 108 -1.12 -1.95 -5.83
CA LEU A 108 -1.88 -3.01 -5.18
C LEU A 108 -3.01 -2.46 -4.32
N MET A 109 -2.79 -1.35 -3.61
CA MET A 109 -3.83 -0.69 -2.82
C MET A 109 -4.95 -0.12 -3.70
N ALA A 110 -4.60 0.45 -4.86
CA ALA A 110 -5.58 0.88 -5.86
C ALA A 110 -6.40 -0.30 -6.37
N TRP A 111 -5.75 -1.40 -6.72
CA TRP A 111 -6.41 -2.62 -7.16
C TRP A 111 -7.34 -3.22 -6.09
N ILE A 112 -6.87 -3.36 -4.86
CA ILE A 112 -7.67 -3.86 -3.72
C ILE A 112 -8.92 -2.99 -3.50
N SER A 113 -8.79 -1.67 -3.68
CA SER A 113 -9.92 -0.75 -3.56
C SER A 113 -10.98 -0.99 -4.64
N ILE A 114 -10.55 -1.22 -5.89
CA ILE A 114 -11.42 -1.57 -7.02
C ILE A 114 -12.06 -2.94 -6.80
N GLU A 115 -11.26 -3.94 -6.43
CA GLU A 115 -11.68 -5.30 -6.16
C GLU A 115 -12.77 -5.34 -5.07
N ARG A 116 -12.58 -4.59 -3.98
CA ARG A 116 -13.59 -4.45 -2.92
C ARG A 116 -14.88 -3.84 -3.46
N HIS A 117 -14.79 -2.85 -4.35
CA HIS A 117 -15.96 -2.30 -5.02
C HIS A 117 -16.67 -3.39 -5.85
N LEU A 118 -15.94 -4.10 -6.70
CA LEU A 118 -16.50 -5.16 -7.54
C LEU A 118 -17.22 -6.23 -6.72
N PHE A 119 -16.64 -6.72 -5.64
CA PHE A 119 -17.28 -7.73 -4.79
C PHE A 119 -18.54 -7.24 -4.07
N ILE A 120 -18.55 -6.00 -3.58
CA ILE A 120 -19.70 -5.44 -2.87
C ILE A 120 -20.88 -5.22 -3.83
N PHE A 121 -20.63 -4.72 -5.04
CA PHE A 121 -21.72 -4.30 -5.94
C PHE A 121 -22.16 -5.37 -6.91
N SER A 122 -21.26 -6.28 -7.28
CA SER A 122 -21.53 -7.26 -8.30
C SER A 122 -21.70 -8.67 -7.73
N TRP A 123 -22.06 -8.83 -6.45
CA TRP A 123 -22.21 -10.16 -5.82
C TRP A 123 -22.98 -11.17 -6.68
N ASN A 124 -24.09 -10.76 -7.29
CA ASN A 124 -24.88 -11.61 -8.18
C ASN A 124 -24.18 -11.91 -9.53
N LEU A 125 -23.42 -10.95 -10.05
CA LEU A 125 -22.62 -11.09 -11.28
C LEU A 125 -21.42 -12.01 -11.03
N THR A 126 -20.68 -11.80 -9.94
CA THR A 126 -19.56 -12.63 -9.54
C THR A 126 -20.02 -14.07 -9.33
N ARG A 127 -21.20 -14.30 -8.74
CA ARG A 127 -21.79 -15.64 -8.59
C ARG A 127 -22.02 -16.34 -9.93
N ARG A 128 -22.41 -15.59 -10.97
CA ARG A 128 -22.68 -16.12 -12.32
C ARG A 128 -21.42 -16.29 -13.18
N MET A 129 -20.35 -15.57 -12.87
CA MET A 129 -19.07 -15.70 -13.58
C MET A 129 -18.46 -17.09 -13.42
N SER A 130 -17.85 -17.59 -14.50
CA SER A 130 -17.11 -18.84 -14.50
C SER A 130 -15.86 -18.75 -13.61
N ARG A 131 -15.35 -19.90 -13.14
CA ARG A 131 -14.12 -19.94 -12.32
C ARG A 131 -12.94 -19.25 -13.01
N LEU A 132 -12.82 -19.40 -14.33
CA LEU A 132 -11.75 -18.78 -15.12
C LEU A 132 -11.88 -17.26 -15.16
N GLN A 133 -13.09 -16.73 -15.34
CA GLN A 133 -13.32 -15.27 -15.35
C GLN A 133 -13.00 -14.64 -13.99
N ARG A 134 -13.38 -15.30 -12.89
CA ARG A 134 -13.00 -14.83 -11.55
C ARG A 134 -11.49 -14.83 -11.36
N TRP A 135 -10.82 -15.88 -11.84
CA TRP A 135 -9.36 -15.97 -11.77
C TRP A 135 -8.70 -14.82 -12.55
N PHE A 136 -9.15 -14.54 -13.77
CA PHE A 136 -8.62 -13.42 -14.56
C PHE A 136 -8.88 -12.06 -13.92
N ILE A 137 -10.07 -11.83 -13.36
CA ILE A 137 -10.39 -10.55 -12.72
C ILE A 137 -9.57 -10.37 -11.44
N HIS A 138 -9.37 -11.41 -10.64
CA HIS A 138 -8.68 -11.30 -9.35
C HIS A 138 -7.15 -11.39 -9.47
N PHE A 139 -6.63 -12.46 -10.07
CA PHE A 139 -5.20 -12.76 -10.07
C PHE A 139 -4.41 -12.01 -11.14
N ALA A 140 -4.98 -11.77 -12.34
CA ALA A 140 -4.21 -11.13 -13.40
C ALA A 140 -3.76 -9.72 -13.01
N PRO A 141 -4.62 -8.84 -12.45
CA PRO A 141 -4.21 -7.50 -12.04
C PRO A 141 -3.22 -7.52 -10.87
N LEU A 142 -3.36 -8.46 -9.91
CA LEU A 142 -2.39 -8.63 -8.84
C LEU A 142 -1.00 -8.98 -9.38
N ILE A 143 -0.93 -9.93 -10.32
CA ILE A 143 0.33 -10.33 -10.96
C ILE A 143 0.90 -9.15 -11.75
N ILE A 144 0.08 -8.46 -12.54
CA ILE A 144 0.50 -7.30 -13.32
C ILE A 144 1.06 -6.20 -12.41
N CYS A 145 0.34 -5.77 -11.37
CA CYS A 145 0.82 -4.74 -10.44
C CYS A 145 2.08 -5.16 -9.68
N SER A 146 2.22 -6.45 -9.36
CA SER A 146 3.37 -6.98 -8.62
C SER A 146 4.63 -7.12 -9.50
N VAL A 147 4.47 -7.41 -10.80
CA VAL A 147 5.57 -7.68 -11.73
C VAL A 147 5.96 -6.44 -12.55
N TRP A 148 5.00 -5.57 -12.87
CA TRP A 148 5.21 -4.38 -13.68
C TRP A 148 6.21 -3.40 -13.05
N CYS A 149 6.01 -3.03 -11.77
CA CYS A 149 6.88 -2.05 -11.12
C CYS A 149 8.34 -2.53 -11.01
N PRO A 150 8.64 -3.77 -10.56
CA PRO A 150 10.02 -4.26 -10.55
C PRO A 150 10.69 -4.21 -11.92
N ILE A 151 9.98 -4.59 -12.99
CA ILE A 151 10.49 -4.56 -14.36
C ILE A 151 10.76 -3.12 -14.79
N PHE A 152 9.79 -2.22 -14.60
CA PHE A 152 9.93 -0.81 -14.96
C PHE A 152 11.15 -0.17 -14.27
N TYR A 153 11.26 -0.31 -12.96
CA TYR A 153 12.38 0.26 -12.21
C TYR A 153 13.70 -0.44 -12.46
N PHE A 154 13.70 -1.73 -12.79
CA PHE A 154 14.92 -2.42 -13.22
C PHE A 154 15.50 -1.75 -14.48
N PHE A 155 14.65 -1.46 -15.48
CA PHE A 155 15.10 -0.81 -16.70
C PHE A 155 15.47 0.67 -16.50
N THR A 156 14.73 1.44 -15.69
CA THR A 156 15.00 2.88 -15.51
C THR A 156 16.16 3.16 -14.56
N ILE A 157 16.35 2.35 -13.50
CA ILE A 157 17.37 2.59 -12.46
C ILE A 157 18.64 1.77 -12.71
N ILE A 158 18.54 0.46 -12.98
CA ILE A 158 19.71 -0.43 -13.07
C ILE A 158 20.31 -0.38 -14.47
N VAL A 159 19.50 -0.56 -15.51
CA VAL A 159 19.99 -0.48 -16.90
C VAL A 159 20.25 0.97 -17.30
N SER A 160 19.38 1.88 -16.87
CA SER A 160 19.45 3.34 -17.04
C SER A 160 20.11 3.81 -18.35
N PRO A 161 19.50 3.52 -19.52
CA PRO A 161 20.12 3.79 -20.82
C PRO A 161 20.28 5.27 -21.15
N MET A 162 19.61 6.17 -20.41
CA MET A 162 19.47 7.59 -20.77
C MET A 162 20.30 8.54 -19.92
N CYS A 163 20.82 8.10 -18.77
CA CYS A 163 21.59 8.96 -17.86
C CYS A 163 22.49 8.15 -16.94
N VAL A 164 23.56 8.78 -16.45
CA VAL A 164 24.46 8.18 -15.45
C VAL A 164 24.01 8.62 -14.07
N ASN A 165 23.68 7.65 -13.20
CA ASN A 165 23.31 7.94 -11.82
C ASN A 165 24.52 8.48 -11.04
N THR A 166 24.35 9.63 -10.40
CA THR A 166 25.34 10.23 -9.49
C THR A 166 24.83 10.09 -8.04
N TRP A 167 25.52 9.28 -7.26
CA TRP A 167 25.11 8.97 -5.88
C TRP A 167 25.79 9.91 -4.89
N VAL A 168 24.99 10.51 -3.99
CA VAL A 168 25.49 11.38 -2.94
C VAL A 168 25.21 10.71 -1.59
N PHE A 169 26.24 10.09 -1.01
CA PHE A 169 26.13 9.31 0.23
C PHE A 169 25.76 10.12 1.49
N TYR A 170 25.85 11.45 1.42
CA TYR A 170 25.46 12.37 2.48
C TYR A 170 24.00 12.83 2.38
N ARG A 171 23.23 12.30 1.41
CA ARG A 171 21.80 12.55 1.25
C ARG A 171 21.01 11.28 1.59
N PRO A 172 19.78 11.43 2.11
CA PRO A 172 18.89 10.29 2.31
C PRO A 172 18.65 9.57 0.96
N LEU A 173 18.51 8.24 1.00
CA LEU A 173 18.28 7.39 -0.18
C LEU A 173 19.37 7.52 -1.26
N CYS A 174 20.58 7.94 -0.88
CA CYS A 174 21.70 8.22 -1.79
C CYS A 174 21.44 9.35 -2.82
N GLY A 175 20.39 10.15 -2.64
CA GLY A 175 19.94 11.15 -3.60
C GLY A 175 18.76 10.67 -4.47
N LEU A 176 18.49 11.40 -5.54
CA LEU A 176 17.41 11.08 -6.48
C LEU A 176 17.98 10.36 -7.71
N PRO A 177 17.33 9.29 -8.20
CA PRO A 177 17.78 8.61 -9.42
C PRO A 177 17.66 9.54 -10.63
N CYS A 178 18.60 9.44 -11.56
CA CYS A 178 18.73 10.40 -12.66
C CYS A 178 17.53 10.37 -13.62
N TYR A 179 16.85 9.23 -13.75
CA TYR A 179 15.71 9.08 -14.67
C TYR A 179 14.55 10.04 -14.33
N LEU A 180 14.46 10.51 -13.09
CA LEU A 180 13.43 11.45 -12.65
C LEU A 180 13.50 12.80 -13.38
N ALA A 181 14.69 13.19 -13.87
CA ALA A 181 14.86 14.41 -14.67
C ALA A 181 14.57 14.21 -16.16
N THR A 182 14.21 12.99 -16.58
CA THR A 182 13.91 12.64 -17.98
C THR A 182 12.40 12.50 -18.20
N ASN A 183 11.98 12.25 -19.45
CA ASN A 183 10.59 11.94 -19.78
C ASN A 183 10.02 10.74 -19.00
N TRP A 184 10.88 9.79 -18.60
CA TRP A 184 10.48 8.66 -17.77
C TRP A 184 10.05 9.06 -16.36
N GLY A 185 10.61 10.15 -15.82
CA GLY A 185 10.19 10.70 -14.53
C GLY A 185 8.75 11.23 -14.55
N TYR A 186 8.36 11.93 -15.61
CA TYR A 186 6.97 12.37 -15.80
C TYR A 186 6.02 11.19 -15.98
N TYR A 187 6.43 10.17 -16.75
CA TYR A 187 5.65 8.95 -16.91
C TYR A 187 5.42 8.25 -15.57
N ASP A 188 6.48 8.08 -14.79
CA ASP A 188 6.42 7.48 -13.45
C ASP A 188 5.47 8.25 -12.52
N LEU A 189 5.63 9.57 -12.45
CA LEU A 189 4.77 10.42 -11.62
C LEU A 189 3.28 10.29 -12.02
N ILE A 190 2.96 10.32 -13.31
CA ILE A 190 1.57 10.31 -13.76
C ILE A 190 0.94 8.92 -13.60
N PHE A 191 1.58 7.89 -14.15
CA PHE A 191 0.99 6.56 -14.28
C PHE A 191 1.19 5.68 -13.06
N ASN A 192 2.34 5.78 -12.40
CA ASN A 192 2.66 4.92 -11.27
C ASN A 192 2.25 5.54 -9.92
N ILE A 193 2.13 6.87 -9.84
CA ILE A 193 1.79 7.58 -8.59
C ILE A 193 0.41 8.26 -8.67
N ILE A 194 0.25 9.29 -9.51
CA ILE A 194 -0.96 10.13 -9.51
C ILE A 194 -2.21 9.31 -9.87
N MET A 195 -2.14 8.49 -10.92
CA MET A 195 -3.28 7.71 -11.39
C MET A 195 -3.76 6.71 -10.32
N PRO A 196 -2.92 5.82 -9.75
CA PRO A 196 -3.32 4.92 -8.66
C PRO A 196 -3.86 5.64 -7.43
N VAL A 197 -3.21 6.71 -6.97
CA VAL A 197 -3.69 7.49 -5.81
C VAL A 197 -5.06 8.10 -6.08
N SER A 198 -5.28 8.62 -7.30
CA SER A 198 -6.58 9.15 -7.70
C SER A 198 -7.66 8.07 -7.71
N PHE A 199 -7.34 6.87 -8.21
CA PHE A 199 -8.26 5.73 -8.15
C PHE A 199 -8.60 5.30 -6.72
N ILE A 200 -7.60 5.24 -5.82
CA ILE A 200 -7.81 4.95 -4.39
C ILE A 200 -8.78 5.97 -3.80
N PHE A 201 -8.52 7.26 -4.04
CA PHE A 201 -9.35 8.34 -3.52
C PHE A 201 -10.81 8.24 -4.02
N ILE A 202 -11.00 8.11 -5.33
CA ILE A 202 -12.34 7.98 -5.94
C ILE A 202 -13.07 6.74 -5.43
N ALA A 203 -12.38 5.59 -5.36
CA ALA A 203 -12.97 4.34 -4.88
C ALA A 203 -13.40 4.43 -3.40
N ASN A 204 -12.57 5.03 -2.55
CA ASN A 204 -12.88 5.23 -1.14
C ASN A 204 -14.04 6.22 -0.93
N VAL A 205 -14.05 7.35 -1.65
CA VAL A 205 -15.16 8.31 -1.61
C VAL A 205 -16.46 7.65 -2.08
N ALA A 206 -16.43 6.91 -3.19
CA ALA A 206 -17.58 6.18 -3.70
C ALA A 206 -18.11 5.15 -2.67
N LEU A 207 -17.22 4.45 -1.95
CA LEU A 207 -17.60 3.51 -0.91
C LEU A 207 -18.27 4.22 0.27
N VAL A 208 -17.72 5.34 0.75
CA VAL A 208 -18.30 6.12 1.85
C VAL A 208 -19.68 6.66 1.48
N ILE A 209 -19.82 7.31 0.31
CA ILE A 209 -21.11 7.82 -0.17
C ILE A 209 -22.16 6.71 -0.19
N ARG A 210 -21.78 5.50 -0.63
CA ARG A 210 -22.71 4.38 -0.69
C ARG A 210 -23.06 3.80 0.67
N VAL A 211 -22.11 3.68 1.58
CA VAL A 211 -22.39 3.25 2.97
C VAL A 211 -23.36 4.24 3.63
N VAL A 212 -23.17 5.55 3.42
CA VAL A 212 -24.08 6.60 3.91
C VAL A 212 -25.46 6.49 3.25
N LYS A 213 -25.53 6.37 1.92
CA LYS A 213 -26.81 6.19 1.20
C LYS A 213 -27.53 4.93 1.66
N GLN A 214 -26.84 3.80 1.80
CA GLN A 214 -27.42 2.55 2.27
C GLN A 214 -27.92 2.67 3.71
N LYS A 215 -27.18 3.35 4.59
CA LYS A 215 -27.63 3.63 5.96
C LYS A 215 -28.89 4.51 5.95
N LEU A 216 -28.89 5.60 5.17
CA LEU A 216 -30.03 6.51 5.06
C LEU A 216 -31.26 5.83 4.43
N SER A 217 -31.05 5.03 3.39
CA SER A 217 -32.08 4.26 2.70
C SER A 217 -32.59 3.07 3.51
N ARG A 218 -31.81 2.50 4.44
CA ARG A 218 -32.27 1.45 5.40
C ARG A 218 -32.90 2.03 6.66
N VAL A 219 -32.59 3.26 7.03
CA VAL A 219 -33.31 4.02 8.06
C VAL A 219 -34.68 4.49 7.53
N ARG A 220 -34.88 4.56 6.21
CA ARG A 220 -36.13 5.00 5.57
C ARG A 220 -37.22 3.96 5.22
N PRO A 221 -37.10 2.61 5.30
CA PRO A 221 -38.23 1.70 5.08
C PRO A 221 -38.74 1.02 6.38
N THR A 222 -38.03 1.14 7.51
CA THR A 222 -38.35 0.42 8.76
C THR A 222 -39.48 1.03 9.59
N ARG A 223 -40.16 2.08 9.16
CA ARG A 223 -41.47 2.43 9.75
C ARG A 223 -42.63 1.64 9.13
N VAL A 224 -42.51 1.17 7.89
CA VAL A 224 -43.61 0.48 7.20
C VAL A 224 -43.42 -1.04 7.23
N ASP A 225 -42.21 -1.56 7.02
CA ASP A 225 -41.98 -3.01 7.05
C ASP A 225 -41.79 -3.60 8.46
N TRP A 226 -41.46 -2.81 9.47
CA TRP A 226 -41.38 -3.32 10.85
C TRP A 226 -42.75 -3.75 11.39
N ARG A 227 -43.83 -3.06 10.99
CA ARG A 227 -45.21 -3.50 11.31
C ARG A 227 -45.59 -4.78 10.55
N ARG A 228 -45.09 -4.98 9.33
CA ARG A 228 -45.39 -6.14 8.50
C ARG A 228 -44.62 -7.39 8.94
N GLN A 229 -43.35 -7.23 9.32
CA GLN A 229 -42.55 -8.33 9.88
C GLN A 229 -43.04 -8.74 11.26
N ARG A 230 -43.44 -7.80 12.14
CA ARG A 230 -44.01 -8.15 13.46
C ARG A 230 -45.31 -8.97 13.35
N LYS A 231 -46.14 -8.74 12.31
CA LYS A 231 -47.36 -9.55 12.07
C LYS A 231 -47.05 -10.99 11.64
N MET A 232 -45.99 -11.23 10.85
CA MET A 232 -45.61 -12.59 10.47
C MET A 232 -44.96 -13.37 11.62
N THR A 233 -44.20 -12.71 12.51
CA THR A 233 -43.61 -13.39 13.69
C THR A 233 -44.67 -13.80 14.72
N PHE A 234 -45.73 -13.00 14.90
CA PHE A 234 -46.87 -13.38 15.74
C PHE A 234 -47.74 -14.50 15.14
N GLN A 235 -47.77 -14.63 13.81
CA GLN A 235 -48.50 -15.73 13.15
C GLN A 235 -47.77 -17.06 13.27
N LEU A 236 -46.44 -17.07 13.27
CA LEU A 236 -45.68 -18.31 13.56
C LEU A 236 -45.84 -18.74 15.03
N ALA A 237 -45.70 -17.81 15.99
CA ALA A 237 -45.78 -18.14 17.42
C ALA A 237 -47.17 -18.60 17.90
N ARG A 238 -48.23 -18.35 17.12
CA ARG A 238 -49.61 -18.78 17.43
C ARG A 238 -49.96 -20.16 16.87
N ASN A 239 -49.23 -20.66 15.87
CA ASN A 239 -49.53 -21.95 15.25
C ASN A 239 -48.78 -23.14 15.87
N ASP A 240 -47.85 -22.91 16.80
CA ASP A 240 -47.14 -23.98 17.54
C ASP A 240 -47.80 -24.32 18.90
N LEU A 241 -49.04 -23.87 19.13
CA LEU A 241 -49.76 -24.01 20.41
C LEU A 241 -51.13 -24.69 20.29
N PHE A 242 -51.33 -25.47 19.23
CA PHE A 242 -52.42 -26.44 19.07
C PHE A 242 -51.89 -27.73 18.44
#